data_AF-A0ABD3AVH0-F1
#
_entry.id   AF-A0ABD3AVH0-F1
#
_cell.length_a   1.000
_cell.length_b   1.000
_cell.length_c   1.000
_cell.angle_alpha   90.00
_cell.angle_beta   90.00
_cell.angle_gamma   90.00
#
_symmetry.space_group_name_H-M   'P 1'
#
loop_
_entity.id
_entity.type
_entity.pdbx_description
1 polymer ?
#
loop_
_entity_poly.entity_id
_entity_poly.type
_entity_poly.pdbx_seq_one_letter_code
_entity_poly.pdbx_strand_id
1 'polypeptide(L)'
;MISGLGQGWAVSKSPKPLTPILVSWTAPPFGSCKLNVDGSFISSSGLTGGRGLLRNSEGSLLDGFALSFGYLALIHSIQLGIECGYMDIMIESDSQALCRRISKDSPHS
;
A
#
# COMPACT_ATOMS: atom_id res chain seq x y z
N MET A 1 47.44 27.72 -13.17
CA MET A 1 46.42 28.18 -14.13
C MET A 1 45.08 27.61 -13.68
N ILE A 2 44.23 28.46 -13.12
CA ILE A 2 42.85 28.11 -12.78
C ILE A 2 41.99 28.32 -14.04
N SER A 3 41.24 27.32 -14.48
CA SER A 3 40.31 27.47 -15.60
C SER A 3 38.96 26.87 -15.28
N GLY A 4 37.99 27.76 -15.04
CA GLY A 4 36.64 27.68 -15.60
C GLY A 4 35.66 26.69 -14.97
N LEU A 5 35.02 27.13 -13.87
CA LEU A 5 33.65 26.72 -13.55
C LEU A 5 32.69 27.33 -14.58
N GLY A 6 31.73 26.56 -15.10
CA GLY A 6 30.55 27.12 -15.76
C GLY A 6 29.93 26.27 -16.87
N GLN A 7 29.14 25.26 -16.52
CA GLN A 7 28.03 24.81 -17.35
C GLN A 7 26.82 24.61 -16.44
N GLY A 8 25.76 25.36 -16.75
CA GLY A 8 24.65 25.67 -15.87
C GLY A 8 23.81 24.46 -15.45
N TRP A 9 23.37 24.49 -14.20
CA TRP A 9 22.19 23.76 -13.78
C TRP A 9 21.02 24.25 -14.64
N ALA A 10 20.45 23.35 -15.45
CA ALA A 10 19.20 23.62 -16.12
C ALA A 10 18.18 24.03 -15.06
N VAL A 11 17.52 25.18 -15.24
CA VAL A 11 16.41 25.60 -14.40
C VAL A 11 15.33 24.53 -14.51
N SER A 12 15.24 23.70 -13.47
CA SER A 12 14.14 22.78 -13.24
C SER A 12 12.84 23.56 -13.44
N LYS A 13 11.99 23.09 -14.36
CA LYS A 13 10.63 23.63 -14.50
C LYS A 13 10.00 23.60 -13.11
N SER A 14 9.61 24.76 -12.61
CA SER A 14 8.99 24.90 -11.29
C SER A 14 7.93 23.81 -11.12
N PRO A 15 8.00 22.97 -10.07
CA PRO A 15 6.99 21.94 -9.84
C PRO A 15 5.61 22.59 -9.89
N LYS A 16 4.69 22.00 -10.65
CA LYS A 16 3.29 22.45 -10.61
C LYS A 16 2.85 22.44 -9.13
N PRO A 17 2.14 23.48 -8.66
CA PRO A 17 1.59 23.46 -7.31
C PRO A 17 0.78 22.18 -7.12
N LEU A 18 1.15 21.38 -6.13
CA LEU A 18 0.39 20.20 -5.76
C LEU A 18 -0.86 20.68 -5.03
N THR A 19 -2.01 20.60 -5.69
CA THR A 19 -3.30 20.83 -5.02
C THR A 19 -3.63 19.59 -4.20
N PRO A 20 -3.76 19.67 -2.87
CA PRO A 20 -4.19 18.54 -2.07
C PRO A 20 -5.60 18.14 -2.48
N ILE A 21 -5.81 16.84 -2.71
CA ILE A 21 -7.13 16.27 -2.96
C ILE A 21 -7.61 15.69 -1.63
N LEU A 22 -8.87 15.97 -1.27
CA LEU A 22 -9.49 15.31 -0.14
C LEU A 22 -9.71 13.83 -0.50
N VAL A 23 -9.01 12.95 0.20
CA VAL A 23 -9.22 11.51 0.12
C VAL A 23 -9.99 11.07 1.37
N SER A 24 -11.18 10.51 1.15
CA SER A 24 -11.98 9.89 2.20
C SER A 24 -11.89 8.38 2.08
N TRP A 25 -11.75 7.71 3.22
CA TRP A 25 -11.94 6.26 3.28
C TRP A 25 -13.41 5.92 3.00
N THR A 26 -13.64 4.94 2.12
CA THR A 26 -14.98 4.44 1.82
C THR A 26 -15.18 3.09 2.51
N ALA A 27 -16.29 2.92 3.23
CA ALA A 27 -16.60 1.66 3.88
C ALA A 27 -16.82 0.52 2.88
N PRO A 28 -16.46 -0.74 3.23
CA PRO A 28 -16.83 -1.89 2.42
C PRO A 28 -18.36 -2.13 2.47
N PRO A 29 -18.92 -2.90 1.52
CA PRO A 29 -20.31 -3.35 1.59
C PRO A 29 -20.65 -4.07 2.90
N PHE A 30 -21.94 -4.07 3.26
CA PHE A 30 -22.42 -4.82 4.43
C PHE A 30 -22.14 -6.33 4.26
N GLY A 31 -21.70 -6.99 5.33
CA GLY A 31 -21.28 -8.40 5.30
C GLY A 31 -19.83 -8.63 4.84
N SER A 32 -19.14 -7.57 4.40
CA SER A 32 -17.74 -7.62 3.97
C SER A 32 -16.85 -6.87 4.96
N CYS A 33 -15.54 -7.06 4.82
CA CYS A 33 -14.53 -6.30 5.53
C CYS A 33 -13.53 -5.66 4.57
N LYS A 34 -12.83 -4.63 5.04
CA LYS A 34 -11.79 -3.94 4.29
C LYS A 34 -10.48 -4.05 5.04
N LEU A 35 -9.44 -4.45 4.33
CA LEU A 35 -8.10 -4.58 4.87
C LEU A 35 -7.14 -3.66 4.12
N ASN A 36 -6.62 -2.66 4.82
CA ASN A 36 -5.59 -1.75 4.32
C ASN A 36 -4.21 -2.32 4.65
N VAL A 37 -3.37 -2.60 3.63
CA VAL A 37 -2.03 -3.16 3.78
C VAL A 37 -0.98 -2.19 3.27
N ASP A 38 0.06 -1.99 4.07
CA ASP A 38 1.27 -1.26 3.69
C ASP A 38 2.52 -2.14 3.88
N GLY A 39 3.53 -1.90 3.04
CA GLY A 39 4.80 -2.62 3.04
C GLY A 39 5.99 -1.66 2.99
N SER A 40 7.02 -1.96 3.78
CA SER A 40 8.27 -1.20 3.81
C SER A 40 9.45 -2.06 3.35
N PHE A 41 10.45 -1.45 2.70
CA PHE A 41 11.68 -2.11 2.30
C PHE A 41 12.89 -1.21 2.55
N ILE A 42 13.94 -1.77 3.17
CA ILE A 42 15.21 -1.09 3.41
C ILE A 42 16.25 -1.69 2.45
N SER A 43 16.62 -0.94 1.42
CA SER A 43 17.51 -1.42 0.36
C SER A 43 18.92 -1.80 0.84
N SER A 44 19.45 -1.11 1.84
CA SER A 44 20.81 -1.33 2.35
C SER A 44 20.96 -2.64 3.14
N SER A 45 19.90 -3.10 3.78
CA SER A 45 19.90 -4.32 4.61
C SER A 45 19.08 -5.47 3.98
N GLY A 46 18.32 -5.19 2.93
CA GLY A 46 17.37 -6.13 2.35
C GLY A 46 16.17 -6.44 3.26
N LEU A 47 16.02 -5.74 4.39
CA LEU A 47 14.93 -5.97 5.31
C LEU A 47 13.61 -5.48 4.73
N THR A 48 12.55 -6.25 4.95
CA THR A 48 11.19 -5.88 4.59
C THR A 48 10.36 -5.77 5.86
N GLY A 49 9.22 -5.10 5.76
CA GLY A 49 8.21 -5.08 6.80
C GLY A 49 6.84 -4.91 6.15
N GLY A 50 5.79 -5.25 6.86
CA GLY A 50 4.44 -4.96 6.41
C GLY A 50 3.47 -4.87 7.56
N ARG A 51 2.41 -4.12 7.36
CA ARG A 51 1.40 -3.82 8.38
C ARG A 51 0.04 -3.80 7.74
N GLY A 52 -0.99 -4.01 8.53
CA GLY A 52 -2.34 -3.84 8.04
C GLY A 52 -3.36 -3.60 9.13
N LEU A 53 -4.48 -3.04 8.72
CA LEU A 53 -5.64 -2.79 9.57
C LEU A 53 -6.88 -3.37 8.89
N LEU A 54 -7.65 -4.14 9.65
CA LEU A 54 -8.91 -4.73 9.21
C LEU A 54 -10.07 -3.95 9.81
N ARG A 55 -11.02 -3.52 8.97
CA ARG A 55 -12.22 -2.78 9.38
C ARG A 55 -13.49 -3.44 8.84
N ASN A 56 -14.56 -3.40 9.64
CA ASN A 56 -15.88 -3.81 9.17
C ASN A 56 -16.58 -2.70 8.35
N SER A 57 -17.79 -2.99 7.85
CA SER A 57 -18.62 -2.06 7.09
C SER A 57 -19.12 -0.84 7.87
N GLU A 58 -19.09 -0.89 9.21
CA GLU A 58 -19.39 0.25 10.07
C GLU A 58 -18.17 1.15 10.29
N GLY A 59 -17.01 0.77 9.74
CA GLY A 59 -15.74 1.47 9.95
C GLY A 59 -15.02 1.12 11.26
N SER A 60 -15.58 0.20 12.06
CA SER A 60 -14.97 -0.29 13.29
C SER A 60 -13.72 -1.09 12.98
N LEU A 61 -12.64 -0.81 13.73
CA LEU A 61 -11.42 -1.60 13.68
C LEU A 61 -11.71 -2.97 14.29
N LEU A 62 -11.50 -4.03 13.51
CA LEU A 62 -11.61 -5.40 13.96
C LEU A 62 -10.28 -5.88 14.53
N ASP A 63 -9.19 -5.68 13.78
CA ASP A 63 -7.86 -6.08 14.18
C ASP A 63 -6.77 -5.35 13.35
N GLY A 64 -5.50 -5.54 13.71
CA GLY A 64 -4.35 -5.04 12.98
C GLY A 64 -3.07 -5.81 13.28
N PHE A 65 -2.10 -5.75 12.36
CA PHE A 65 -0.86 -6.51 12.47
C PHE A 65 0.36 -5.73 12.01
N ALA A 66 1.54 -6.20 12.43
CA ALA A 66 2.83 -5.78 11.92
C ALA A 66 3.79 -6.98 11.85
N LEU A 67 4.45 -7.16 10.70
CA LEU A 67 5.34 -8.29 10.40
C LEU A 67 6.67 -7.79 9.84
N SER A 68 7.76 -8.48 10.18
CA SER A 68 9.10 -8.22 9.64
C SER A 68 9.35 -8.84 8.25
N PHE A 69 8.30 -9.34 7.60
CA PHE A 69 8.36 -9.95 6.27
C PHE A 69 7.26 -9.36 5.39
N GLY A 70 7.60 -8.38 4.56
CA GLY A 70 6.63 -7.53 3.86
C GLY A 70 5.73 -8.27 2.88
N TYR A 71 6.24 -9.30 2.19
CA TYR A 71 5.40 -10.09 1.27
C TYR A 71 4.39 -10.98 2.00
N LEU A 72 4.68 -11.37 3.26
CA LEU A 72 3.74 -12.14 4.08
C LEU A 72 2.60 -11.27 4.60
N ALA A 73 2.73 -9.95 4.60
CA ALA A 73 1.68 -9.04 5.05
C ALA A 73 0.37 -9.27 4.29
N LEU A 74 0.42 -9.44 2.97
CA LEU A 74 -0.78 -9.69 2.16
C LEU A 74 -1.43 -11.05 2.49
N ILE A 75 -0.62 -12.10 2.62
CA ILE A 75 -1.12 -13.44 2.93
C ILE A 75 -1.77 -13.45 4.31
N HIS A 76 -1.08 -12.87 5.29
CA HIS A 76 -1.57 -12.73 6.65
C HIS A 76 -2.86 -11.89 6.70
N SER A 77 -2.98 -10.88 5.83
CA SER A 77 -4.21 -10.08 5.70
C SER A 77 -5.42 -10.92 5.33
N ILE A 78 -5.28 -11.78 4.32
CA ILE A 78 -6.36 -12.68 3.89
C ILE A 78 -6.74 -13.61 5.04
N GLN A 79 -5.74 -14.19 5.70
CA GLN A 79 -5.97 -15.10 6.82
C GLN A 79 -6.69 -14.41 7.99
N LEU A 80 -6.30 -13.19 8.33
CA LEU A 80 -6.95 -12.41 9.38
C LEU A 80 -8.42 -12.12 9.07
N GLY A 81 -8.75 -11.76 7.81
CA GLY A 81 -10.14 -11.56 7.41
C GLY A 81 -11.00 -12.83 7.57
N ILE A 82 -10.43 -13.99 7.20
CA ILE A 82 -11.09 -15.30 7.36
C ILE A 82 -11.27 -15.64 8.85
N GLU A 83 -10.24 -15.42 9.67
CA GLU A 83 -10.29 -15.65 11.13
C GLU A 83 -11.32 -14.75 11.83
N CYS A 84 -11.52 -13.52 11.31
CA CYS A 84 -12.60 -12.64 11.74
C CYS A 84 -13.99 -13.01 11.19
N GLY A 85 -14.12 -14.10 10.43
CA GLY A 85 -15.40 -14.63 9.93
C GLY A 85 -15.90 -14.01 8.62
N TYR A 86 -15.04 -13.33 7.86
CA TYR A 86 -15.41 -12.70 6.59
C TYR A 86 -14.96 -13.54 5.40
N MET A 87 -15.91 -13.78 4.48
CA MET A 87 -15.65 -14.46 3.21
C MET A 87 -15.43 -13.48 2.06
N ASP A 88 -15.94 -12.26 2.18
CA ASP A 88 -15.70 -11.16 1.24
C ASP A 88 -14.76 -10.13 1.87
N ILE A 89 -13.53 -10.08 1.36
CA ILE A 89 -12.42 -9.30 1.91
C ILE A 89 -11.90 -8.35 0.82
N MET A 90 -12.10 -7.05 1.03
CA MET A 90 -11.59 -6.02 0.15
C MET A 90 -10.20 -5.56 0.60
N ILE A 91 -9.18 -5.88 -0.19
CA ILE A 91 -7.79 -5.51 0.15
C ILE A 91 -7.40 -4.23 -0.59
N GLU A 92 -6.91 -3.24 0.14
CA GLU A 92 -6.38 -1.99 -0.39
C GLU A 92 -4.87 -1.92 -0.11
N SER A 93 -4.09 -1.65 -1.17
CA SER A 93 -2.65 -1.38 -1.09
C SER A 93 -2.31 -0.22 -2.02
N ASP A 94 -1.37 0.61 -1.59
CA ASP A 94 -0.79 1.71 -2.39
C ASP A 94 0.34 1.23 -3.32
N SER A 95 0.77 -0.03 -3.18
CA SER A 95 1.79 -0.62 -4.03
C SER A 95 1.21 -1.04 -5.39
N GLN A 96 1.33 -0.14 -6.38
CA GLN A 96 0.95 -0.46 -7.76
C GLN A 96 1.64 -1.73 -8.29
N ALA A 97 2.89 -1.96 -7.88
CA ALA A 97 3.64 -3.16 -8.26
C ALA A 97 2.98 -4.43 -7.71
N LEU A 98 2.52 -4.41 -6.45
CA LEU A 98 1.80 -5.52 -5.84
C LEU A 98 0.47 -5.79 -6.55
N CYS A 99 -0.34 -4.74 -6.74
CA CYS A 99 -1.65 -4.85 -7.39
C CYS A 99 -1.54 -5.46 -8.80
N ARG A 100 -0.56 -5.01 -9.59
CA ARG A 100 -0.31 -5.54 -10.94
C ARG A 100 0.11 -7.00 -10.97
N ARG A 101 0.83 -7.45 -9.93
CA ARG A 101 1.35 -8.82 -9.88
C ARG A 101 0.22 -9.80 -9.60
N ILE A 102 -0.62 -9.47 -8.63
CA ILE A 102 -1.79 -10.28 -8.25
C ILE A 102 -2.84 -10.31 -9.36
N SER A 103 -3.10 -9.17 -10.01
CA SER A 103 -4.13 -9.10 -11.05
C SER A 103 -3.79 -9.93 -12.29
N LYS A 104 -2.50 -10.04 -12.64
CA LYS A 104 -2.04 -10.81 -13.81
C LYS A 104 -2.10 -12.33 -13.61
N ASP A 105 -2.06 -12.79 -12.37
CA ASP A 105 -2.17 -14.20 -12.03
C ASP A 105 -3.65 -14.67 -11.98
N SER A 106 -4.61 -13.78 -12.26
CA SER A 106 -6.03 -14.13 -12.41
C SER A 106 -6.30 -14.60 -13.85
N PRO A 107 -6.70 -15.87 -14.10
CA PRO A 107 -6.79 -16.47 -15.44
C PRO A 107 -7.88 -15.90 -16.37
N HIS A 108 -8.47 -14.74 -16.04
CA HIS A 108 -9.59 -14.12 -16.76
C HIS A 108 -9.38 -12.63 -17.08
N SER A 109 -8.14 -12.14 -17.21
CA SER A 109 -7.84 -10.77 -17.67
C SER A 109 -7.19 -10.74 -19.04
#